data_AF-A0A9E1R6X7-F1
#
_entry.id   AF-A0A9E1R6X7-F1
#
_cell.length_a   1.000
_cell.length_b   1.000
_cell.length_c   1.000
_cell.angle_alpha   90.00
_cell.angle_beta   90.00
_cell.angle_gamma   90.00
#
_symmetry.space_group_name_H-M   'P 1'
#
loop_
_entity.id
_entity.type
_entity.pdbx_description
1 polymer ?
#
loop_
_entity_poly.entity_id
_entity_poly.type
_entity_poly.pdbx_seq_one_letter_code
_entity_poly.pdbx_strand_id
1 'polypeptide(L)'
;LRDAQLLRLDLGIFVLHMTLTALFVVIPFLIIEVLAVGRNSHWQVYIPVLLVSILLMVPLLILGMKRQRTIDVLRLAIAVLGLGFLILFAGGTTASGIVVGLGVFFIGFNLLEAMLPSLLTRIAPGYAKGTASGIYNTFEFLGVFIGGAIGGLMFGSFGATGVFGFCLASSLLWLALSVSGPKPELRDSVTVYIDPHQSGGANAIERDLRRLAGVDSVTVLLEEKIAYIRVDDENFDPKQLERIDGVASSSR
;
A
#
# COMPACT_ATOMS: atom_id res chain seq x y z
N LEU A 1 0.98 -2.10 -18.44
CA LEU A 1 -0.10 -1.13 -18.74
C LEU A 1 -1.50 -1.75 -18.87
N ARG A 2 -1.68 -3.04 -19.24
CA ARG A 2 -3.01 -3.68 -19.31
C ARG A 2 -3.44 -4.43 -18.05
N ASP A 3 -2.63 -4.42 -17.00
CA ASP A 3 -2.99 -5.07 -15.74
C ASP A 3 -3.85 -4.12 -14.90
N ALA A 4 -5.14 -4.42 -14.82
CA ALA A 4 -6.11 -3.62 -14.08
C ALA A 4 -5.85 -3.61 -12.55
N GLN A 5 -5.13 -4.61 -12.01
CA GLN A 5 -4.80 -4.65 -10.59
C GLN A 5 -3.65 -3.71 -10.27
N LEU A 6 -2.59 -3.70 -11.07
CA LEU A 6 -1.48 -2.75 -10.92
C LEU A 6 -1.97 -1.30 -11.07
N LEU A 7 -2.83 -1.02 -12.05
CA LEU A 7 -3.37 0.33 -12.23
C LEU A 7 -4.18 0.82 -11.03
N ARG A 8 -4.91 -0.07 -10.34
CA ARG A 8 -5.63 0.30 -9.10
C ARG A 8 -4.69 0.66 -7.96
N LEU A 9 -3.54 -0.01 -7.91
CA LEU A 9 -2.51 0.26 -6.91
C LEU A 9 -1.79 1.58 -7.21
N ASP A 10 -1.47 1.82 -8.48
CA ASP A 10 -0.88 3.07 -8.98
C ASP A 10 -1.82 4.27 -8.71
N LEU A 11 -3.12 4.10 -8.97
CA LEU A 11 -4.14 5.10 -8.59
C LEU A 11 -4.23 5.28 -7.06
N GLY A 12 -4.05 4.20 -6.30
CA GLY A 12 -4.08 4.26 -4.85
C GLY A 12 -2.95 5.10 -4.26
N ILE A 13 -1.70 4.86 -4.69
CA ILE A 13 -0.56 5.66 -4.21
C ILE A 13 -0.66 7.11 -4.66
N PHE A 14 -1.15 7.34 -5.88
CA PHE A 14 -1.43 8.67 -6.39
C PHE A 14 -2.42 9.43 -5.49
N VAL A 15 -3.58 8.84 -5.17
CA VAL A 15 -4.59 9.49 -4.30
C VAL A 15 -4.04 9.69 -2.88
N LEU A 16 -3.30 8.71 -2.35
CA LEU A 16 -2.70 8.79 -1.02
C LEU A 16 -1.76 10.00 -0.89
N HIS A 17 -0.83 10.16 -1.83
CA HIS A 17 0.15 11.25 -1.82
C HIS A 17 -0.44 12.59 -2.25
N MET A 18 -1.43 12.58 -3.14
CA MET A 18 -2.20 13.77 -3.50
C MET A 18 -2.93 14.34 -2.29
N THR A 19 -3.62 13.50 -1.53
CA THR A 19 -4.37 13.94 -0.36
C THR A 19 -3.47 14.29 0.82
N LEU A 20 -2.33 13.60 1.01
CA LEU A 20 -1.29 13.98 1.97
C LEU A 20 -0.77 15.39 1.66
N THR A 21 -0.34 15.63 0.42
CA THR A 21 0.27 16.92 0.05
C THR A 21 -0.74 18.05 0.15
N ALA A 22 -1.98 17.84 -0.34
CA ALA A 22 -3.05 18.81 -0.22
C ALA A 22 -3.36 19.13 1.25
N LEU A 23 -3.41 18.13 2.13
CA LEU A 23 -3.62 18.32 3.57
C LEU A 23 -2.53 19.21 4.18
N PHE A 24 -1.27 18.95 3.83
CA PHE A 24 -0.11 19.69 4.36
C PHE A 24 0.05 21.11 3.83
N VAL A 25 -0.68 21.48 2.76
CA VAL A 25 -0.83 22.90 2.37
C VAL A 25 -1.58 23.69 3.45
N VAL A 26 -2.52 23.06 4.17
CA VAL A 26 -3.45 23.72 5.10
C VAL A 26 -3.09 23.57 6.57
N ILE A 27 -2.71 22.36 7.00
CA ILE A 27 -2.54 22.06 8.44
C ILE A 27 -1.56 23.00 9.16
N PRO A 28 -0.41 23.42 8.58
CA PRO A 28 0.48 24.36 9.25
C PRO A 28 -0.21 25.70 9.63
N PHE A 29 -1.15 26.18 8.82
CA PHE A 29 -1.89 27.40 9.11
C PHE A 29 -2.89 27.17 10.24
N LEU A 30 -3.61 26.05 10.23
CA LEU A 30 -4.57 25.72 11.27
C LEU A 30 -3.93 25.48 12.64
N ILE A 31 -2.71 24.93 12.69
CA ILE A 31 -1.96 24.79 13.94
C ILE A 31 -1.65 26.17 14.56
N ILE A 32 -1.37 27.17 13.73
CA ILE A 32 -1.13 28.53 14.19
C ILE A 32 -2.44 29.20 14.61
N GLU A 33 -3.45 29.16 13.75
CA GLU A 33 -4.70 29.91 13.92
C GLU A 33 -5.61 29.34 15.00
N VAL A 34 -5.70 28.01 15.12
CA VAL A 34 -6.66 27.34 16.01
C VAL A 34 -6.00 26.80 17.28
N LEU A 35 -4.78 26.26 17.16
CA LEU A 35 -4.06 25.71 18.32
C LEU A 35 -3.15 26.75 18.99
N ALA A 36 -2.98 27.94 18.40
CA ALA A 36 -2.08 28.99 18.87
C ALA A 36 -0.62 28.51 19.06
N VAL A 37 -0.21 27.48 18.30
CA VAL A 37 1.14 26.93 18.35
C VAL A 37 1.97 27.58 17.25
N GLY A 38 3.03 28.30 17.62
CA GLY A 38 3.92 28.96 16.67
C GLY A 38 4.66 27.97 15.75
N ARG A 39 5.12 28.45 14.59
CA ARG A 39 5.78 27.65 13.54
C ARG A 39 6.90 26.74 14.06
N ASN A 40 7.73 27.23 14.98
CA ASN A 40 8.87 26.48 15.54
C ASN A 40 8.44 25.33 16.47
N SER A 41 7.18 25.30 16.90
CA SER A 41 6.64 24.33 17.85
C SER A 41 5.64 23.36 17.22
N HIS A 42 5.44 23.39 15.90
CA HIS A 42 4.54 22.45 15.22
C HIS A 42 4.88 20.97 15.47
N TRP A 43 6.16 20.66 15.69
CA TRP A 43 6.62 19.31 16.03
C TRP A 43 5.92 18.76 17.28
N GLN A 44 5.51 19.62 18.22
CA GLN A 44 4.79 19.22 19.43
C GLN A 44 3.40 18.65 19.13
N VAL A 45 2.82 18.98 17.97
CA VAL A 45 1.57 18.40 17.49
C VAL A 45 1.87 17.21 16.58
N TYR A 46 2.75 17.39 15.58
CA TYR A 46 3.01 16.35 14.59
C TYR A 46 3.64 15.08 15.17
N ILE A 47 4.67 15.18 16.03
CA ILE A 47 5.38 14.00 16.53
C ILE A 47 4.47 13.13 17.40
N PRO A 48 3.76 13.65 18.42
CA PRO A 48 2.89 12.81 19.24
C PRO A 48 1.76 12.17 18.43
N VAL A 49 1.13 12.93 17.54
CA VAL A 49 0.06 12.40 16.67
C VAL A 49 0.59 11.30 15.77
N LEU A 50 1.76 11.50 15.15
CA LEU A 50 2.40 10.51 14.29
C LEU A 50 2.76 9.23 15.08
N LEU A 51 3.40 9.37 16.25
CA LEU A 51 3.77 8.21 17.08
C LEU A 51 2.55 7.40 17.53
N VAL A 52 1.51 8.08 18.03
CA VAL A 52 0.26 7.43 18.42
C VAL A 52 -0.38 6.73 17.23
N SER A 53 -0.38 7.36 16.05
CA SER A 53 -0.95 6.76 14.84
C SER A 53 -0.21 5.48 14.40
N ILE A 54 1.13 5.46 14.53
CA ILE A 54 1.95 4.30 14.22
C ILE A 54 1.61 3.16 15.18
N LEU A 55 1.53 3.44 16.49
CA LEU A 55 1.16 2.44 17.49
C LEU A 55 -0.24 1.87 17.24
N LEU A 56 -1.20 2.71 16.83
CA LEU A 56 -2.57 2.29 16.58
C LEU A 56 -2.76 1.56 15.24
N MET A 57 -1.92 1.80 14.22
CA MET A 57 -2.01 1.04 12.97
C MET A 57 -1.49 -0.40 13.09
N VAL A 58 -0.56 -0.68 14.01
CA VAL A 58 0.09 -2.00 14.14
C VAL A 58 -0.92 -3.14 14.38
N PRO A 59 -1.88 -3.04 15.33
CA PRO A 59 -2.91 -4.06 15.51
C PRO A 59 -3.74 -4.33 14.25
N LEU A 60 -4.08 -3.28 13.50
CA LEU A 60 -4.84 -3.37 12.25
C LEU A 60 -4.04 -4.13 11.18
N LEU A 61 -2.75 -3.83 11.08
CA LEU A 61 -1.82 -4.48 10.16
C LEU A 61 -1.66 -5.99 10.50
N ILE A 62 -1.42 -6.32 11.76
CA ILE A 62 -1.28 -7.71 12.25
C ILE A 62 -2.56 -8.50 11.98
N LEU A 63 -3.73 -7.92 12.27
CA LEU A 63 -5.02 -8.59 12.05
C LEU A 63 -5.25 -8.91 10.57
N GLY A 64 -4.82 -8.02 9.66
CA GLY A 64 -4.90 -8.22 8.22
C GLY A 64 -3.99 -9.34 7.72
N MET A 65 -2.75 -9.38 8.20
CA MET A 65 -1.78 -10.42 7.83
C MET A 65 -2.20 -11.79 8.35
N LYS A 66 -2.58 -11.90 9.63
CA LYS A 66 -2.90 -13.19 10.26
C LYS A 66 -4.14 -13.88 9.67
N ARG A 67 -5.07 -13.13 9.08
CA ARG A 67 -6.31 -13.66 8.50
C ARG A 67 -6.30 -13.74 6.98
N GLN A 68 -5.18 -13.46 6.31
CA GLN A 68 -5.09 -13.35 4.85
C GLN A 68 -6.12 -12.37 4.25
N ARG A 69 -6.57 -11.38 5.04
CA ARG A 69 -7.59 -10.37 4.65
C ARG A 69 -6.94 -9.05 4.25
N THR A 70 -5.80 -9.10 3.56
CA THR A 70 -5.01 -7.92 3.21
C THR A 70 -5.82 -6.87 2.44
N ILE A 71 -6.65 -7.28 1.48
CA ILE A 71 -7.49 -6.36 0.69
C ILE A 71 -8.61 -5.72 1.52
N ASP A 72 -9.18 -6.47 2.47
CA ASP A 72 -10.23 -5.92 3.34
C ASP A 72 -9.63 -4.91 4.32
N VAL A 73 -8.40 -5.14 4.83
CA VAL A 73 -7.68 -4.16 5.64
C VAL A 73 -7.25 -2.94 4.83
N LEU A 74 -6.87 -3.11 3.56
CA LEU A 74 -6.62 -1.98 2.66
C LEU A 74 -7.87 -1.09 2.55
N ARG A 75 -9.05 -1.68 2.30
CA ARG A 75 -10.32 -0.95 2.22
C ARG A 75 -10.69 -0.26 3.53
N LEU A 76 -10.47 -0.94 4.66
CA LEU A 76 -10.66 -0.35 5.98
C LEU A 76 -9.72 0.85 6.18
N ALA A 77 -8.46 0.75 5.76
CA ALA A 77 -7.50 1.84 5.88
C ALA A 77 -7.89 3.05 5.02
N ILE A 78 -8.42 2.84 3.80
CA ILE A 78 -9.00 3.92 2.97
C ILE A 78 -10.20 4.56 3.68
N ALA A 79 -11.08 3.75 4.31
CA ALA A 79 -12.21 4.28 5.05
C ALA A 79 -11.78 5.09 6.29
N VAL A 80 -10.74 4.65 7.01
CA VAL A 80 -10.13 5.40 8.13
C VAL A 80 -9.50 6.70 7.64
N LEU A 81 -8.79 6.69 6.51
CA LEU A 81 -8.25 7.88 5.86
C LEU A 81 -9.37 8.90 5.57
N GLY A 82 -10.46 8.44 4.94
CA GLY A 82 -11.64 9.26 4.65
C GLY A 82 -12.33 9.77 5.91
N LEU A 83 -12.42 8.96 6.96
CA LEU A 83 -12.95 9.39 8.27
C LEU A 83 -12.10 10.51 8.88
N GLY A 84 -10.77 10.45 8.75
CA GLY A 84 -9.88 11.54 9.15
C GLY A 84 -10.22 12.85 8.44
N PHE A 85 -10.42 12.81 7.11
CA PHE A 85 -10.86 13.98 6.35
C PHE A 85 -12.26 14.46 6.72
N LEU A 86 -13.20 13.56 7.03
CA LEU A 86 -14.53 13.93 7.48
C LEU A 86 -14.49 14.65 8.84
N ILE A 87 -13.67 14.17 9.78
CA ILE A 87 -13.48 14.82 11.08
C ILE A 87 -12.84 16.20 10.90
N LEU A 88 -11.84 16.33 10.02
CA LEU A 88 -11.23 17.63 9.71
C LEU A 88 -12.22 18.58 9.02
N PHE A 89 -13.04 18.08 8.11
CA PHE A 89 -14.06 18.88 7.42
C PHE A 89 -15.10 19.44 8.41
N ALA A 90 -15.58 18.62 9.33
CA ALA A 90 -16.60 19.03 10.32
C ALA A 90 -16.01 19.78 11.53
N GLY A 91 -14.79 19.45 11.93
CA GLY A 91 -14.16 19.88 13.18
C GLY A 91 -12.93 20.77 13.02
N GLY A 92 -12.59 21.19 11.79
CA GLY A 92 -11.37 21.94 11.47
C GLY A 92 -11.26 23.33 12.12
N THR A 93 -12.31 23.82 12.77
CA THR A 93 -12.33 25.06 13.54
C THR A 93 -11.99 24.88 15.02
N THR A 94 -11.82 23.62 15.47
CA THR A 94 -11.55 23.28 16.88
C THR A 94 -10.22 22.55 17.01
N ALA A 95 -9.48 22.82 18.09
CA ALA A 95 -8.20 22.16 18.34
C ALA A 95 -8.34 20.64 18.45
N SER A 96 -9.40 20.15 19.12
CA SER A 96 -9.68 18.73 19.23
C SER A 96 -10.03 18.10 17.87
N GLY A 97 -10.83 18.77 17.05
CA GLY A 97 -11.16 18.29 15.70
C GLY A 97 -9.93 18.18 14.80
N ILE A 98 -9.02 19.15 14.86
CA ILE A 98 -7.75 19.11 14.12
C ILE A 98 -6.87 17.95 14.60
N VAL A 99 -6.65 17.82 15.92
CA VAL A 99 -5.76 16.78 16.48
C VAL A 99 -6.32 15.38 16.24
N VAL A 100 -7.61 15.16 16.50
CA VAL A 100 -8.26 13.87 16.29
C VAL A 100 -8.33 13.54 14.80
N GLY A 101 -8.73 14.50 13.96
CA GLY A 101 -8.82 14.31 12.52
C GLY A 101 -7.46 13.98 11.89
N LEU A 102 -6.41 14.70 12.30
CA LEU A 102 -5.03 14.44 11.86
C LEU A 102 -4.53 13.08 12.36
N GLY A 103 -4.84 12.69 13.59
CA GLY A 103 -4.50 11.37 14.13
C GLY A 103 -5.17 10.24 13.36
N VAL A 104 -6.48 10.34 13.11
CA VAL A 104 -7.23 9.35 12.33
C VAL A 104 -6.71 9.28 10.89
N PHE A 105 -6.43 10.44 10.27
CA PHE A 105 -5.78 10.50 8.95
C PHE A 105 -4.46 9.72 8.95
N PHE A 106 -3.57 9.98 9.91
CA PHE A 106 -2.27 9.31 9.94
C PHE A 106 -2.35 7.80 10.21
N ILE A 107 -3.36 7.33 10.96
CA ILE A 107 -3.58 5.88 11.13
C ILE A 107 -3.88 5.25 9.76
N GLY A 108 -4.80 5.83 9.00
CA GLY A 108 -5.14 5.37 7.65
C GLY A 108 -3.95 5.49 6.70
N PHE A 109 -3.28 6.64 6.69
CA PHE A 109 -2.14 6.93 5.83
C PHE A 109 -0.98 5.96 6.08
N ASN A 110 -0.51 5.84 7.32
CA ASN A 110 0.64 4.99 7.65
C ASN A 110 0.34 3.51 7.34
N LEU A 111 -0.89 3.06 7.57
CA LEU A 111 -1.30 1.71 7.24
C LEU A 111 -1.29 1.49 5.72
N LEU A 112 -1.84 2.42 4.94
CA LEU A 112 -1.83 2.35 3.47
C LEU A 112 -0.41 2.41 2.91
N GLU A 113 0.42 3.31 3.42
CA GLU A 113 1.81 3.51 3.01
C GLU A 113 2.66 2.26 3.25
N ALA A 114 2.42 1.55 4.36
CA ALA A 114 3.06 0.26 4.61
C ALA A 114 2.54 -0.85 3.68
N MET A 115 1.25 -0.83 3.31
CA MET A 115 0.61 -1.91 2.56
C MET A 115 0.79 -1.81 1.04
N LEU A 116 0.77 -0.61 0.46
CA LEU A 116 0.81 -0.42 -0.99
C LEU A 116 2.10 -0.98 -1.64
N PRO A 117 3.32 -0.73 -1.11
CA PRO A 117 4.54 -1.32 -1.66
C PRO A 117 4.58 -2.85 -1.53
N SER A 118 4.08 -3.38 -0.40
CA SER A 118 3.96 -4.83 -0.20
C SER A 118 3.03 -5.45 -1.26
N LEU A 119 1.87 -4.86 -1.51
CA LEU A 119 0.94 -5.32 -2.56
C LEU A 119 1.54 -5.21 -3.96
N LEU A 120 2.30 -4.15 -4.24
CA LEU A 120 2.96 -3.95 -5.54
C LEU A 120 3.87 -5.13 -5.85
N THR A 121 4.70 -5.53 -4.89
CA THR A 121 5.65 -6.63 -5.06
C THR A 121 5.01 -8.01 -5.17
N ARG A 122 3.80 -8.19 -4.59
CA ARG A 122 3.02 -9.45 -4.66
C ARG A 122 2.20 -9.57 -5.95
N ILE A 123 1.73 -8.45 -6.51
CA ILE A 123 0.95 -8.42 -7.76
C ILE A 123 1.87 -8.38 -8.99
N ALA A 124 2.96 -7.63 -8.91
CA ALA A 124 3.86 -7.43 -10.05
C ALA A 124 4.54 -8.74 -10.48
N PRO A 125 4.64 -9.01 -11.80
CA PRO A 125 5.37 -10.17 -12.29
C PRO A 125 6.84 -10.13 -11.87
N GLY A 126 7.42 -11.30 -11.52
CA GLY A 126 8.82 -11.40 -11.07
C GLY A 126 9.81 -10.67 -11.99
N TYR A 127 9.67 -10.85 -13.31
CA TYR A 127 10.53 -10.22 -14.33
C TYR A 127 10.25 -8.72 -14.56
N ALA A 128 9.16 -8.17 -14.01
CA ALA A 128 8.71 -6.80 -14.24
C ALA A 128 8.59 -5.96 -12.95
N LYS A 129 9.11 -6.47 -11.81
CA LYS A 129 9.07 -5.76 -10.51
C LYS A 129 9.71 -4.36 -10.58
N GLY A 130 10.85 -4.22 -11.26
CA GLY A 130 11.52 -2.92 -11.45
C GLY A 130 10.67 -1.92 -12.24
N THR A 131 10.06 -2.35 -13.35
CA THR A 131 9.15 -1.50 -14.14
C THR A 131 7.90 -1.12 -13.36
N ALA A 132 7.32 -2.05 -12.62
CA ALA A 132 6.17 -1.79 -11.77
C ALA A 132 6.50 -0.75 -10.68
N SER A 133 7.65 -0.89 -10.02
CA SER A 133 8.15 0.10 -9.06
C SER A 133 8.38 1.48 -9.69
N GLY A 134 8.93 1.54 -10.91
CA GLY A 134 9.13 2.81 -11.62
C GLY A 134 7.82 3.53 -11.97
N ILE A 135 6.81 2.80 -12.43
CA ILE A 135 5.46 3.36 -12.71
C ILE A 135 4.82 3.82 -11.40
N TYR A 136 4.86 2.99 -10.36
CA TYR A 136 4.32 3.32 -9.04
C TYR A 136 4.91 4.63 -8.50
N ASN A 137 6.23 4.78 -8.50
CA ASN A 137 6.91 6.00 -8.04
C ASN A 137 6.54 7.22 -8.91
N THR A 138 6.29 7.02 -10.21
CA THR A 138 5.82 8.11 -11.10
C THR A 138 4.44 8.60 -10.67
N PHE A 139 3.52 7.69 -10.36
CA PHE A 139 2.19 8.04 -9.85
C PHE A 139 2.25 8.66 -8.46
N GLU A 140 3.18 8.24 -7.61
CA GLU A 140 3.43 8.85 -6.30
C GLU A 140 3.83 10.33 -6.44
N PHE A 141 4.88 10.62 -7.22
CA PHE A 141 5.33 12.00 -7.45
C PHE A 141 4.30 12.84 -8.19
N LEU A 142 3.56 12.25 -9.13
CA LEU A 142 2.45 12.93 -9.79
C LEU A 142 1.35 13.29 -8.78
N GLY A 143 1.07 12.39 -7.84
CA GLY A 143 0.17 12.61 -6.71
C GLY A 143 0.62 13.80 -5.88
N VAL A 144 1.88 13.84 -5.46
CA VAL A 144 2.46 14.97 -4.72
C VAL A 144 2.29 16.28 -5.48
N PHE A 145 2.66 16.30 -6.76
CA PHE A 145 2.56 17.50 -7.60
C PHE A 145 1.11 18.00 -7.72
N ILE A 146 0.18 17.12 -8.08
CA ILE A 146 -1.24 17.47 -8.25
C ILE A 146 -1.85 17.86 -6.90
N GLY A 147 -1.49 17.18 -5.82
CA GLY A 147 -1.93 17.47 -4.47
C GLY A 147 -1.52 18.87 -4.01
N GLY A 148 -0.28 19.27 -4.27
CA GLY A 148 0.18 20.63 -4.00
C GLY A 148 -0.54 21.69 -4.84
N ALA A 149 -0.69 21.44 -6.15
CA ALA A 149 -1.34 22.38 -7.06
C ALA A 149 -2.84 22.56 -6.75
N ILE A 150 -3.61 21.47 -6.69
CA ILE A 150 -5.05 21.52 -6.40
C ILE A 150 -5.28 21.94 -4.95
N GLY A 151 -4.47 21.45 -4.00
CA GLY A 151 -4.55 21.86 -2.60
C GLY A 151 -4.38 23.37 -2.42
N GLY A 152 -3.41 23.97 -3.11
CA GLY A 152 -3.23 25.43 -3.13
C GLY A 152 -4.42 26.18 -3.75
N LEU A 153 -4.94 25.70 -4.88
CA LEU A 153 -6.11 26.31 -5.54
C LEU A 153 -7.37 26.24 -4.67
N MET A 154 -7.63 25.07 -4.09
CA MET A 154 -8.77 24.85 -3.18
C MET A 154 -8.63 25.70 -1.93
N PHE A 155 -7.43 25.79 -1.35
CA PHE A 155 -7.19 26.64 -0.18
C PHE A 155 -7.42 28.12 -0.50
N GLY A 156 -6.95 28.60 -1.66
CA GLY A 156 -7.14 29.99 -2.07
C GLY A 156 -8.60 30.38 -2.33
N SER A 157 -9.42 29.45 -2.86
CA SER A 157 -10.80 29.74 -3.25
C SER A 157 -11.83 29.42 -2.15
N PHE A 158 -11.60 28.37 -1.37
CA PHE A 158 -12.58 27.80 -0.43
C PHE A 158 -12.01 27.59 0.99
N GLY A 159 -10.78 28.04 1.25
CA GLY A 159 -10.11 27.88 2.54
C GLY A 159 -9.83 26.41 2.90
N ALA A 160 -9.57 26.18 4.19
CA ALA A 160 -9.24 24.85 4.71
C ALA A 160 -10.34 23.81 4.43
N THR A 161 -11.60 24.22 4.58
CA THR A 161 -12.77 23.36 4.36
C THR A 161 -12.86 22.82 2.94
N GLY A 162 -12.51 23.64 1.94
CA GLY A 162 -12.47 23.19 0.54
C GLY A 162 -11.43 22.10 0.29
N VAL A 163 -10.25 22.25 0.89
CA VAL A 163 -9.19 21.23 0.81
C VAL A 163 -9.63 19.92 1.46
N PHE A 164 -10.23 19.98 2.66
CA PHE A 164 -10.75 18.80 3.34
C PHE A 164 -11.86 18.11 2.56
N GLY A 165 -12.77 18.88 1.96
CA GLY A 165 -13.84 18.36 1.10
C GLY A 165 -13.29 17.66 -0.15
N PHE A 166 -12.28 18.25 -0.79
CA PHE A 166 -11.59 17.63 -1.93
C PHE A 166 -10.91 16.32 -1.55
N CYS A 167 -10.18 16.30 -0.44
CA CYS A 167 -9.50 15.10 0.05
C CYS A 167 -10.51 14.00 0.45
N LEU A 168 -11.60 14.37 1.13
CA LEU A 168 -12.68 13.47 1.47
C LEU A 168 -13.31 12.86 0.21
N ALA A 169 -13.70 13.67 -0.76
CA ALA A 169 -14.28 13.19 -2.02
C ALA A 169 -13.33 12.24 -2.77
N SER A 170 -12.04 12.58 -2.82
CA SER A 170 -11.00 11.75 -3.43
C SER A 170 -10.85 10.40 -2.72
N SER A 171 -10.86 10.38 -1.39
CA SER A 171 -10.79 9.16 -0.59
C SER A 171 -12.02 8.27 -0.76
N LEU A 172 -13.22 8.85 -0.84
CA LEU A 172 -14.47 8.13 -1.06
C LEU A 172 -14.54 7.55 -2.47
N LEU A 173 -14.09 8.30 -3.48
CA LEU A 173 -13.96 7.80 -4.85
C LEU A 173 -12.99 6.62 -4.92
N TRP A 174 -11.83 6.74 -4.26
CA TRP A 174 -10.87 5.64 -4.19
C TRP A 174 -11.45 4.41 -3.49
N LEU A 175 -12.18 4.59 -2.38
CA LEU A 175 -12.86 3.51 -1.69
C LEU A 175 -13.89 2.82 -2.60
N ALA A 176 -14.72 3.59 -3.32
CA ALA A 176 -15.71 3.07 -4.24
C ALA A 176 -15.07 2.25 -5.38
N LEU A 177 -13.97 2.74 -5.95
CA LEU A 177 -13.19 2.00 -6.96
C LEU A 177 -12.57 0.73 -6.40
N SER A 178 -12.07 0.77 -5.16
CA SER A 178 -11.47 -0.38 -4.47
C SER A 178 -12.52 -1.47 -4.15
N VAL A 179 -13.75 -1.09 -3.81
CA VAL A 179 -14.85 -2.04 -3.52
C VAL A 179 -15.47 -2.61 -4.79
N SER A 180 -15.64 -1.81 -5.84
CA SER A 180 -16.32 -2.21 -7.09
C SER A 180 -15.47 -3.16 -7.95
N GLY A 181 -14.16 -3.23 -7.71
CA GLY A 181 -13.26 -4.10 -8.44
C GLY A 181 -13.20 -5.55 -7.91
N PRO A 182 -12.92 -6.56 -8.76
CA PRO A 182 -12.56 -7.90 -8.30
C PRO A 182 -11.41 -7.83 -7.29
N LYS A 183 -11.51 -8.62 -6.22
CA LYS A 183 -10.45 -8.76 -5.23
C LYS A 183 -9.18 -9.29 -5.93
N PRO A 184 -8.02 -8.62 -5.77
CA PRO A 184 -6.76 -9.15 -6.29
C PRO A 184 -6.46 -10.51 -5.66
N GLU A 185 -6.09 -11.48 -6.49
CA GLU A 185 -5.46 -12.71 -6.02
C GLU A 185 -4.03 -12.37 -5.61
N LEU A 186 -3.77 -12.37 -4.32
CA LEU A 186 -2.44 -12.09 -3.78
C LEU A 186 -1.65 -13.39 -3.85
N ARG A 187 -0.59 -13.40 -4.65
CA ARG A 187 0.24 -14.57 -4.88
C ARG A 187 1.57 -14.38 -4.18
N ASP A 188 1.87 -15.24 -3.22
CA ASP A 188 3.16 -15.21 -2.55
C ASP A 188 4.19 -15.92 -3.44
N SER A 189 5.40 -15.36 -3.50
CA SER A 189 6.48 -15.92 -4.29
C SER A 189 7.45 -16.66 -3.39
N VAL A 190 7.57 -17.97 -3.54
CA VAL A 190 8.62 -18.74 -2.88
C VAL A 190 9.81 -18.80 -3.82
N THR A 191 11.00 -18.50 -3.29
CA THR A 191 12.26 -18.66 -4.00
C THR A 191 12.80 -20.05 -3.70
N VAL A 192 13.03 -20.84 -4.74
CA VAL A 192 13.55 -22.20 -4.67
C VAL A 192 14.95 -22.18 -5.24
N TYR A 193 15.95 -22.53 -4.44
CA TYR A 193 17.32 -22.68 -4.91
C TYR A 193 17.46 -24.03 -5.60
N ILE A 194 18.05 -24.02 -6.79
CA ILE A 194 18.13 -25.18 -7.67
C ILE A 194 19.58 -25.60 -7.83
N ASP A 195 19.84 -26.91 -7.87
CA ASP A 195 21.11 -27.44 -8.37
C ASP A 195 20.96 -27.94 -9.82
N PRO A 196 21.45 -27.19 -10.83
CA PRO A 196 21.31 -27.55 -12.25
C PRO A 196 22.00 -28.87 -12.61
N HIS A 197 22.95 -29.35 -11.80
CA HIS A 197 23.75 -30.54 -12.10
C HIS A 197 23.07 -31.86 -11.72
N GLN A 198 22.01 -31.83 -10.89
CA GLN A 198 21.34 -33.07 -10.43
C GLN A 198 20.10 -33.46 -11.25
N SER A 199 19.43 -32.51 -11.91
CA SER A 199 18.05 -32.75 -12.37
C SER A 199 17.82 -32.40 -13.83
N GLY A 200 18.13 -33.31 -14.75
CA GLY A 200 17.55 -33.39 -16.11
C GLY A 200 17.52 -32.12 -17.00
N GLY A 201 18.18 -31.03 -16.60
CA GLY A 201 18.03 -29.69 -17.16
C GLY A 201 16.87 -28.85 -16.57
N ALA A 202 16.94 -27.54 -16.78
CA ALA A 202 15.99 -26.52 -16.33
C ALA A 202 14.50 -26.87 -16.53
N ASN A 203 14.20 -27.44 -17.70
CA ASN A 203 12.83 -27.72 -18.12
C ASN A 203 12.20 -28.88 -17.32
N ALA A 204 13.01 -29.81 -16.80
CA ALA A 204 12.51 -30.89 -15.96
C ALA A 204 12.06 -30.34 -14.60
N ILE A 205 12.90 -29.50 -13.99
CA ILE A 205 12.66 -28.85 -12.69
C ILE A 205 11.46 -27.91 -12.79
N GLU A 206 11.34 -27.12 -13.86
CA GLU A 206 10.17 -26.27 -14.09
C GLU A 206 8.88 -27.09 -14.16
N ARG A 207 8.90 -28.20 -14.92
CA ARG A 207 7.72 -29.07 -15.08
C ARG A 207 7.30 -29.72 -13.77
N ASP A 208 8.26 -30.14 -12.96
CA ASP A 208 7.99 -30.83 -11.70
C ASP A 208 7.49 -29.84 -10.63
N LEU A 209 8.06 -28.63 -10.58
CA LEU A 209 7.56 -27.53 -9.74
C LEU A 209 6.14 -27.10 -10.14
N ARG A 210 5.81 -27.04 -11.44
CA ARG A 210 4.45 -26.69 -11.92
C ARG A 210 3.39 -27.73 -11.56
N ARG A 211 3.77 -28.95 -11.20
CA ARG A 211 2.84 -30.03 -10.81
C ARG A 211 2.48 -30.02 -9.34
N LEU A 212 3.16 -29.21 -8.53
CA LEU A 212 2.86 -29.10 -7.11
C LEU A 212 1.48 -28.47 -6.88
N ALA A 213 0.77 -28.97 -5.88
CA ALA A 213 -0.52 -28.44 -5.51
C ALA A 213 -0.37 -27.01 -4.99
N GLY A 214 -1.17 -26.09 -5.49
CA GLY A 214 -1.08 -24.67 -5.14
C GLY A 214 0.04 -23.91 -5.86
N VAL A 215 0.77 -24.50 -6.83
CA VAL A 215 1.71 -23.75 -7.68
C VAL A 215 1.01 -23.24 -8.94
N ASP A 216 1.00 -21.92 -9.10
CA ASP A 216 0.34 -21.24 -10.21
C ASP A 216 1.27 -21.00 -11.40
N SER A 217 2.50 -20.60 -11.11
CA SER A 217 3.49 -20.28 -12.13
C SER A 217 4.89 -20.48 -11.60
N VAL A 218 5.77 -21.01 -12.45
CA VAL A 218 7.19 -21.20 -12.14
C VAL A 218 7.99 -20.37 -13.13
N THR A 219 8.97 -19.64 -12.64
CA THR A 219 9.96 -18.92 -13.45
C THR A 219 11.34 -19.37 -13.02
N VAL A 220 12.04 -20.08 -13.90
CA VAL A 220 13.40 -20.57 -13.64
C VAL A 220 14.42 -19.58 -14.20
N LEU A 221 15.33 -19.10 -13.35
CA LEU A 221 16.46 -18.26 -13.72
C LEU A 221 17.73 -19.11 -13.59
N LEU A 222 18.18 -19.66 -14.72
CA LEU A 222 19.28 -20.62 -14.75
C LEU A 222 20.63 -20.01 -14.37
N GLU A 223 20.86 -18.76 -14.77
CA GLU A 223 22.11 -18.05 -14.44
C GLU A 223 22.26 -17.83 -12.94
N GLU A 224 21.14 -17.61 -12.25
CA GLU A 224 21.09 -17.36 -10.81
C GLU A 224 20.87 -18.64 -9.97
N LYS A 225 20.67 -19.79 -10.62
CA LYS A 225 20.34 -21.08 -9.98
C LYS A 225 19.13 -21.00 -9.04
N ILE A 226 18.12 -20.21 -9.40
CA ILE A 226 16.89 -20.04 -8.62
C ILE A 226 15.64 -20.23 -9.48
N ALA A 227 14.58 -20.74 -8.87
CA ALA A 227 13.23 -20.80 -9.40
C ALA A 227 12.31 -19.97 -8.50
N TYR A 228 11.64 -18.98 -9.07
CA TYR A 228 10.54 -18.31 -8.41
C TYR A 228 9.27 -19.08 -8.69
N ILE A 229 8.64 -19.64 -7.65
CA ILE A 229 7.32 -20.24 -7.75
C ILE A 229 6.30 -19.29 -7.12
N ARG A 230 5.20 -19.04 -7.83
CA ARG A 230 4.04 -18.37 -7.24
C ARG A 230 3.12 -19.42 -6.67
N VAL A 231 2.78 -19.25 -5.40
CA VAL A 231 1.98 -20.20 -4.66
C VAL A 231 0.70 -19.56 -4.16
N ASP A 232 -0.37 -20.34 -4.22
CA ASP A 232 -1.58 -20.12 -3.45
C ASP A 232 -1.32 -20.62 -2.02
N ASP A 233 -1.20 -19.68 -1.10
CA ASP A 233 -0.81 -19.95 0.29
C ASP A 233 -1.86 -20.78 1.05
N GLU A 234 -3.11 -20.86 0.58
CA GLU A 234 -4.14 -21.74 1.17
C GLU A 234 -3.92 -23.22 0.81
N ASN A 235 -3.36 -23.50 -0.38
CA ASN A 235 -3.29 -24.84 -0.95
C ASN A 235 -1.85 -25.39 -1.10
N PHE A 236 -0.84 -24.56 -0.86
CA PHE A 236 0.56 -24.91 -1.01
C PHE A 236 1.21 -25.38 0.30
N ASP A 237 1.68 -26.62 0.33
CA ASP A 237 2.50 -27.16 1.43
C ASP A 237 3.99 -27.06 1.09
N PRO A 238 4.80 -26.26 1.82
CA PRO A 238 6.23 -26.11 1.58
C PRO A 238 7.01 -27.43 1.60
N LYS A 239 6.54 -28.44 2.34
CA LYS A 239 7.19 -29.76 2.40
C LYS A 239 7.17 -30.52 1.07
N GLN A 240 6.31 -30.10 0.14
CA GLN A 240 6.28 -30.68 -1.20
C GLN A 240 7.55 -30.36 -2.00
N LEU A 241 8.24 -29.25 -1.69
CA LEU A 241 9.49 -28.86 -2.35
C LEU A 241 10.66 -29.78 -2.01
N GLU A 242 10.69 -30.33 -0.80
CA GLU A 242 11.72 -31.28 -0.36
C GLU A 242 11.65 -32.62 -1.12
N ARG A 243 10.53 -32.88 -1.82
CA ARG A 243 10.31 -34.12 -2.58
C ARG A 243 10.71 -34.00 -4.06
N ILE A 244 11.17 -32.84 -4.51
CA ILE A 244 11.61 -32.62 -5.88
C ILE A 244 13.13 -32.71 -5.94
N ASP A 245 13.62 -33.64 -6.75
CA ASP A 245 15.05 -33.81 -7.01
C ASP A 245 15.62 -32.52 -7.64
N GLY A 246 16.71 -32.00 -7.05
CA GLY A 246 17.38 -30.76 -7.49
C GLY A 246 16.94 -29.48 -6.79
N VAL A 247 16.00 -29.55 -5.85
CA VAL A 247 15.71 -28.45 -4.92
C VAL A 247 16.71 -28.50 -3.76
N ALA A 248 17.58 -27.50 -3.66
CA ALA A 248 18.59 -27.41 -2.61
C ALA A 248 18.03 -26.82 -1.31
N SER A 249 17.18 -25.80 -1.43
CA SER A 249 16.48 -25.16 -0.30
C SER A 249 15.39 -24.23 -0.83
N SER A 250 14.49 -23.76 0.05
CA SER A 250 13.48 -22.76 -0.29
C SER A 250 13.40 -21.65 0.76
N SER A 251 13.15 -20.42 0.30
CA SER A 251 12.84 -19.26 1.14
C SER A 251 11.52 -18.65 0.70
N ARG A 252 10.64 -18.37 1.66
CA ARG A 252 9.49 -17.49 1.47
C ARG A 252 9.93 -16.03 1.47
#